data_AF-A0A380ELI6-F1
#
_entry.id   AF-A0A380ELI6-F1
#
_cell.length_a   1.000
_cell.length_b   1.000
_cell.length_c   1.000
_cell.angle_alpha   90.00
_cell.angle_beta   90.00
_cell.angle_gamma   90.00
#
_symmetry.space_group_name_H-M   'P 1'
#
loop_
_entity.id
_entity.type
_entity.pdbx_description
1 polymer ?
#
loop_
_entity_poly.entity_id
_entity_poly.type
_entity_poly.pdbx_seq_one_letter_code
_entity_poly.pdbx_strand_id
1 'polypeptide(L)'
;MNIKQLALKIYSEEDKTLEIDVRDEGEVTASDITHDSDVEILNPELKIATVSKGGHLKIRLVANKGRGYALAEQNNTSDLPIGVIPVDSLYSPVERVNYTVENTRVGQSSDFDKLTLDVWTNGSITPQESVSLAAKIMTEHLNIFVGLTDEAQNAEIMIEKKKIKKKKY
;
A
#
# COMPACT_ATOMS: atom_id res chain seq x y z
N MET A 1 -12.03 10.95 -8.86
CA MET A 1 -12.10 11.92 -7.75
C MET A 1 -10.69 12.10 -7.20
N ASN A 2 -10.20 13.33 -7.08
CA ASN A 2 -8.76 13.59 -6.86
C ASN A 2 -8.29 13.24 -5.44
N ILE A 3 -9.10 13.51 -4.41
CA ILE A 3 -8.75 13.21 -3.01
C ILE A 3 -8.45 11.73 -2.77
N LYS A 4 -9.11 10.81 -3.49
CA LYS A 4 -8.85 9.36 -3.36
C LYS A 4 -7.49 8.92 -3.91
N GLN A 5 -6.83 9.76 -4.69
CA GLN A 5 -5.49 9.51 -5.22
C GLN A 5 -4.39 10.06 -4.31
N LEU A 6 -4.75 10.72 -3.20
CA LEU A 6 -3.80 11.23 -2.23
C LEU A 6 -3.07 10.06 -1.54
N ALA A 7 -1.77 9.97 -1.76
CA ALA A 7 -0.93 8.94 -1.16
C ALA A 7 -0.35 9.47 0.15
N LEU A 8 -0.75 8.85 1.26
CA LEU A 8 -0.35 9.23 2.60
C LEU A 8 0.46 8.12 3.25
N LYS A 9 1.48 8.52 4.01
CA LYS A 9 2.15 7.66 4.97
C LYS A 9 1.89 8.20 6.37
N ILE A 10 1.22 7.39 7.18
CA ILE A 10 0.82 7.75 8.54
C ILE A 10 1.61 6.90 9.53
N TYR A 11 2.30 7.55 10.47
CA TYR A 11 3.14 6.89 11.47
C TYR A 11 2.37 6.56 12.76
N SER A 12 1.28 7.27 13.04
CA SER A 12 0.39 7.02 14.19
C SER A 12 -0.66 5.95 13.91
N GLU A 13 -1.16 5.29 14.96
CA GLU A 13 -2.32 4.40 14.90
C GLU A 13 -3.67 5.14 15.09
N GLU A 14 -3.62 6.42 15.47
CA GLU A 14 -4.80 7.27 15.65
C GLU A 14 -5.23 7.95 14.35
N ASP A 15 -6.52 8.31 14.27
CA ASP A 15 -7.06 9.11 13.18
C ASP A 15 -6.39 10.49 13.12
N LYS A 16 -6.01 10.90 11.92
CA LYS A 16 -5.35 12.18 11.65
C LYS A 16 -6.26 13.10 10.87
N THR A 17 -6.29 14.36 11.31
CA THR A 17 -7.03 15.42 10.63
C THR A 17 -6.09 16.18 9.71
N LEU A 18 -6.51 16.38 8.46
CA LEU A 18 -5.81 17.18 7.46
C LEU A 18 -6.71 18.35 7.05
N GLU A 19 -6.13 19.51 6.80
CA GLU A 19 -6.89 20.71 6.44
C GLU A 19 -6.36 21.37 5.17
N ILE A 20 -7.28 21.87 4.35
CA ILE A 20 -7.01 22.77 3.23
C ILE A 20 -7.82 24.03 3.49
N ASP A 21 -7.18 25.20 3.53
CA ASP A 21 -7.83 26.52 3.65
C ASP A 21 -7.15 27.50 2.68
N VAL A 22 -7.67 27.59 1.44
CA VAL A 22 -7.07 28.40 0.36
C VAL A 22 -8.07 29.43 -0.13
N ARG A 23 -7.66 30.71 -0.14
CA ARG A 23 -8.48 31.87 -0.55
C ARG A 23 -8.04 32.53 -1.85
N ASP A 24 -6.86 32.17 -2.33
CA ASP A 24 -6.29 32.76 -3.53
C ASP A 24 -6.83 32.06 -4.78
N GLU A 25 -6.92 32.83 -5.88
CA GLU A 25 -7.26 32.28 -7.20
C GLU A 25 -6.10 31.41 -7.69
N GLY A 26 -6.39 30.15 -8.06
CA GLY A 26 -5.34 29.27 -8.55
C GLY A 26 -5.61 27.78 -8.39
N GLU A 27 -4.59 26.99 -8.68
CA GLU A 27 -4.60 25.55 -8.50
C GLU A 27 -4.28 25.19 -7.06
N VAL A 28 -5.07 24.29 -6.48
CA VAL A 28 -4.83 23.70 -5.15
C VAL A 28 -4.30 22.30 -5.36
N THR A 29 -3.14 22.03 -4.79
CA THR A 29 -2.41 20.77 -4.86
C THR A 29 -2.39 20.07 -3.50
N ALA A 30 -1.90 18.83 -3.45
CA ALA A 30 -1.72 18.11 -2.20
C ALA A 30 -0.68 18.79 -1.29
N SER A 31 0.25 19.58 -1.85
CA SER A 31 1.21 20.36 -1.07
C SER A 31 0.58 21.48 -0.22
N ASP A 32 -0.64 21.90 -0.54
CA ASP A 32 -1.39 22.91 0.22
C ASP A 32 -2.12 22.33 1.45
N ILE A 33 -2.01 21.02 1.67
CA ILE A 33 -2.62 20.33 2.81
C ILE A 33 -1.78 20.59 4.07
N THR A 34 -2.41 21.14 5.10
CA THR A 34 -1.84 21.25 6.45
C THR A 34 -2.02 19.93 7.19
N HIS A 35 -0.94 19.43 7.77
CA HIS A 35 -0.91 18.16 8.51
C HIS A 35 0.12 18.21 9.64
N ASP A 36 0.06 17.26 10.57
CA ASP A 36 1.04 17.12 11.65
C ASP A 36 2.27 16.30 11.23
N SER A 37 3.22 16.10 12.15
CA SER A 37 4.45 15.37 11.92
C SER A 37 4.28 13.86 11.69
N ASP A 38 3.10 13.31 12.02
CA ASP A 38 2.83 11.89 11.89
C ASP A 38 2.26 11.53 10.51
N VAL A 39 2.05 12.52 9.64
CA VAL A 39 1.58 12.35 8.27
C VAL A 39 2.62 12.87 7.29
N GLU A 40 2.86 12.09 6.25
CA GLU A 40 3.71 12.43 5.11
C GLU A 40 2.91 12.27 3.82
N ILE A 41 2.89 13.32 3.00
CA ILE A 41 2.23 13.33 1.69
C ILE A 41 3.26 12.92 0.63
N LEU A 42 2.97 11.83 -0.07
CA LEU A 42 3.94 11.20 -0.99
C LEU A 42 3.84 11.70 -2.43
N ASN A 43 2.74 12.35 -2.79
CA ASN A 43 2.48 12.94 -4.11
C ASN A 43 2.02 14.41 -4.00
N PRO A 44 2.90 15.32 -3.54
CA PRO A 44 2.56 16.73 -3.28
C PRO A 44 2.05 17.49 -4.52
N GLU A 45 2.43 17.05 -5.71
CA GLU A 45 2.02 17.61 -7.00
C GLU A 45 0.58 17.25 -7.43
N LEU A 46 -0.09 16.36 -6.69
CA LEU A 46 -1.44 15.93 -7.02
C LEU A 46 -2.40 17.13 -6.98
N LYS A 47 -2.97 17.47 -8.14
CA LYS A 47 -4.02 18.48 -8.26
C LYS A 47 -5.29 18.05 -7.51
N ILE A 48 -5.71 18.83 -6.52
CA ILE A 48 -6.95 18.62 -5.76
C ILE A 48 -8.10 19.36 -6.44
N ALA A 49 -7.97 20.66 -6.65
CA ALA A 49 -9.01 21.53 -7.19
C ALA A 49 -8.44 22.79 -7.86
N THR A 50 -9.32 23.64 -8.39
CA THR A 50 -8.97 24.99 -8.85
C THR A 50 -9.96 25.98 -8.25
N VAL A 51 -9.45 27.01 -7.59
CA VAL A 51 -10.24 28.06 -6.94
C VAL A 51 -10.35 29.23 -7.91
N SER A 52 -11.58 29.64 -8.23
CA SER A 52 -11.85 30.83 -9.05
C SER A 52 -11.65 32.12 -8.26
N LYS A 53 -11.48 33.23 -8.97
CA LYS A 53 -11.35 34.57 -8.37
C LYS A 53 -12.43 34.86 -7.30
N GLY A 54 -11.98 35.21 -6.10
CA GLY A 54 -12.87 35.50 -4.95
C GLY A 54 -13.47 34.26 -4.29
N GLY A 55 -13.07 33.06 -4.70
CA GLY A 55 -13.45 31.80 -4.08
C GLY A 55 -12.67 31.50 -2.80
N HIS A 56 -13.22 30.61 -1.99
CA HIS A 56 -12.58 30.09 -0.79
C HIS A 56 -12.82 28.59 -0.71
N LEU A 57 -11.75 27.80 -0.72
CA LEU A 57 -11.81 26.36 -0.55
C LEU A 57 -11.40 26.01 0.87
N LYS A 58 -12.34 25.45 1.64
CA LYS A 58 -12.08 24.91 2.96
C LYS A 58 -12.50 23.45 3.03
N ILE A 59 -11.54 22.57 3.27
CA ILE A 59 -11.76 21.11 3.38
C ILE A 59 -11.10 20.64 4.67
N ARG A 60 -11.81 19.80 5.43
CA ARG A 60 -11.25 18.99 6.51
C ARG A 60 -11.37 17.52 6.11
N LEU A 61 -10.26 16.81 6.14
CA LEU A 61 -10.16 15.39 5.83
C LEU A 61 -9.79 14.63 7.11
N VAL A 62 -10.29 13.40 7.22
CA VAL A 62 -9.86 12.45 8.24
C VAL A 62 -9.18 11.29 7.51
N ALA A 63 -7.96 10.97 7.93
CA ALA A 63 -7.17 9.89 7.37
C ALA A 63 -6.68 8.97 8.49
N ASN A 64 -6.68 7.67 8.26
CA ASN A 64 -6.28 6.67 9.24
C ASN A 64 -5.53 5.51 8.60
N LYS A 65 -4.95 4.64 9.43
CA LYS A 65 -4.33 3.40 8.96
C LYS A 65 -5.38 2.30 8.87
N GLY A 66 -5.31 1.52 7.80
CA GLY A 66 -6.22 0.40 7.57
C GLY A 66 -5.57 -0.66 6.70
N ARG A 67 -6.37 -1.64 6.27
CA ARG A 67 -5.92 -2.72 5.39
C ARG A 67 -6.92 -2.91 4.26
N GLY A 68 -6.40 -3.16 3.06
CA GLY A 68 -7.22 -3.45 1.88
C GLY A 68 -8.03 -2.24 1.41
N TYR A 69 -9.33 -2.43 1.31
CA TYR A 69 -10.27 -1.46 0.76
C TYR A 69 -11.50 -1.40 1.66
N ALA A 70 -11.95 -0.19 2.00
CA ALA A 70 -13.20 0.03 2.70
C ALA A 70 -14.12 0.91 1.86
N LEU A 71 -15.37 0.47 1.70
CA LEU A 71 -16.41 1.24 1.02
C LEU A 71 -16.85 2.44 1.88
N ALA A 72 -17.33 3.48 1.22
CA ALA A 72 -17.88 4.66 1.90
C ALA A 72 -18.97 4.30 2.93
N GLU A 73 -19.78 3.27 2.67
CA GLU A 73 -20.81 2.80 3.62
C GLU A 73 -20.21 2.26 4.92
N GLN A 74 -19.03 1.63 4.86
CA GLN A 74 -18.33 1.12 6.05
C GLN A 74 -17.72 2.26 6.87
N ASN A 75 -17.40 3.38 6.21
CA ASN A 75 -16.94 4.60 6.86
C ASN A 75 -18.09 5.46 7.39
N ASN A 76 -19.34 5.13 7.05
CA ASN A 76 -20.51 5.88 7.47
C ASN A 76 -21.02 5.39 8.83
N THR A 77 -20.47 5.95 9.92
CA THR A 77 -20.92 5.65 11.28
C THR A 77 -22.08 6.55 11.70
N SER A 78 -22.90 6.09 12.65
CA SER A 78 -24.04 6.85 13.19
C SER A 78 -23.66 8.16 13.86
N ASP A 79 -22.39 8.29 14.23
CA ASP A 79 -21.86 9.38 15.06
C ASP A 79 -21.25 10.50 14.20
N LEU A 80 -21.28 10.36 12.87
CA LEU A 80 -20.74 11.38 11.97
C LEU A 80 -21.55 12.69 12.05
N PRO A 81 -20.87 13.83 12.25
CA PRO A 81 -21.52 15.13 12.20
C PRO A 81 -22.19 15.40 10.85
N ILE A 82 -23.24 16.22 10.89
CA ILE A 82 -23.88 16.73 9.68
C ILE A 82 -22.84 17.46 8.81
N GLY A 83 -22.80 17.11 7.53
CA GLY A 83 -21.88 17.72 6.55
C GLY A 83 -20.61 16.91 6.30
N VAL A 84 -20.40 15.78 6.99
CA VAL A 84 -19.33 14.84 6.65
C VAL A 84 -19.78 13.96 5.48
N ILE A 85 -18.92 13.83 4.48
CA ILE A 85 -19.16 12.98 3.30
C ILE A 85 -18.20 11.80 3.40
N PRO A 86 -18.66 10.59 3.74
CA PRO A 86 -17.81 9.42 3.72
C PRO A 86 -17.40 9.09 2.29
N VAL A 87 -16.14 8.70 2.12
CA VAL A 87 -15.56 8.29 0.85
C VAL A 87 -14.93 6.92 1.02
N ASP A 88 -14.73 6.18 -0.08
CA ASP A 88 -13.99 4.92 -0.02
C ASP A 88 -12.55 5.13 0.45
N SER A 89 -12.05 4.23 1.29
CA SER A 89 -10.66 4.21 1.76
C SER A 89 -9.86 3.15 1.00
N LEU A 90 -8.85 3.59 0.25
CA LEU A 90 -7.88 2.72 -0.40
C LEU A 90 -6.63 2.63 0.49
N TYR A 91 -6.54 1.60 1.31
CA TYR A 91 -5.40 1.38 2.21
C TYR A 91 -4.27 0.56 1.57
N SER A 92 -4.57 -0.21 0.51
CA SER A 92 -3.56 -1.00 -0.18
C SER A 92 -2.52 -0.08 -0.82
N PRO A 93 -1.23 -0.22 -0.46
CA PRO A 93 -0.17 0.57 -1.07
C PRO A 93 0.27 0.01 -2.44
N VAL A 94 -0.21 -1.19 -2.78
CA VAL A 94 0.02 -1.87 -4.06
C VAL A 94 -1.13 -1.52 -5.00
N GLU A 95 -0.80 -0.91 -6.14
CA GLU A 95 -1.76 -0.45 -7.15
C GLU A 95 -2.03 -1.53 -8.19
N ARG A 96 -0.98 -2.26 -8.58
CA ARG A 96 -1.05 -3.29 -9.60
C ARG A 96 0.00 -4.36 -9.35
N VAL A 97 -0.36 -5.61 -9.65
CA VAL A 97 0.55 -6.75 -9.70
C VAL A 97 0.28 -7.52 -10.99
N ASN A 98 1.33 -7.85 -11.72
CA ASN A 98 1.30 -8.81 -12.82
C ASN A 98 2.31 -9.92 -12.54
N TYR A 99 2.04 -11.11 -13.09
CA TYR A 99 2.98 -12.22 -13.03
C TYR A 99 2.97 -13.02 -14.33
N THR A 100 4.12 -13.59 -14.65
CA THR A 100 4.28 -14.54 -15.75
C THR A 100 5.09 -15.75 -15.29
N VAL A 101 4.68 -16.93 -15.75
CA VAL A 101 5.37 -18.19 -15.49
C VAL A 101 5.81 -18.76 -16.82
N GLU A 102 7.09 -19.05 -16.96
CA GLU A 102 7.68 -19.64 -18.14
C GLU A 102 8.58 -20.82 -17.78
N ASN A 103 8.60 -21.85 -18.64
CA ASN A 103 9.53 -22.96 -18.48
C ASN A 103 10.97 -22.45 -18.63
N THR A 104 11.84 -22.90 -17.73
CA THR A 104 13.25 -22.51 -17.73
C THR A 104 14.15 -23.72 -17.61
N ARG A 105 15.27 -23.69 -18.34
CA ARG A 105 16.30 -24.73 -18.28
C ARG A 105 17.36 -24.32 -17.26
N VAL A 106 17.55 -25.15 -16.24
CA VAL A 106 18.61 -24.98 -15.23
C VAL A 106 19.61 -26.11 -15.38
N GLY A 107 20.78 -25.81 -15.95
CA GLY A 107 21.78 -26.82 -16.28
C GLY A 107 21.28 -27.76 -17.38
N GLN A 108 21.14 -29.05 -17.07
CA GLN A 108 20.68 -30.07 -18.01
C GLN A 108 19.16 -30.35 -17.94
N SER A 109 18.47 -29.90 -16.89
CA SER A 109 17.03 -30.12 -16.71
C SER A 109 16.21 -28.92 -17.18
N SER A 110 15.09 -29.20 -17.84
CA SER A 110 14.15 -28.23 -18.42
C SER A 110 12.82 -28.11 -17.66
N ASP A 111 12.69 -28.77 -16.52
CA ASP A 111 11.40 -28.94 -15.82
C ASP A 111 11.23 -27.93 -14.68
N PHE A 112 11.95 -26.81 -14.75
CA PHE A 112 11.83 -25.74 -13.78
C PHE A 112 10.93 -24.63 -14.32
N ASP A 113 10.20 -24.00 -13.41
CA ASP A 113 9.46 -22.78 -13.70
C ASP A 113 10.27 -21.55 -13.30
N LYS A 114 10.23 -20.51 -14.14
CA LYS A 114 10.66 -19.15 -13.80
C LYS A 114 9.43 -18.28 -13.64
N LEU A 115 9.27 -17.73 -12.43
CA LEU A 115 8.27 -16.72 -12.11
C LEU A 115 8.89 -15.32 -12.25
N THR A 116 8.24 -14.45 -13.01
CA THR A 116 8.52 -13.02 -13.06
C THR A 116 7.34 -12.27 -12.45
N LEU A 117 7.62 -11.38 -11.50
CA LEU A 117 6.63 -10.54 -10.81
C LEU A 117 6.89 -9.07 -11.14
N ASP A 118 5.87 -8.38 -11.63
CA ASP A 118 5.89 -6.92 -11.78
C ASP A 118 4.93 -6.31 -10.77
N VAL A 119 5.45 -5.44 -9.89
CA VAL A 119 4.70 -4.86 -8.77
C VAL A 119 4.81 -3.34 -8.82
N TRP A 120 3.67 -2.66 -8.81
CA TRP A 120 3.56 -1.20 -8.76
C TRP A 120 2.96 -0.77 -7.42
N THR A 121 3.61 0.20 -6.79
CA THR A 121 3.24 0.74 -5.47
C THR A 121 3.11 2.25 -5.54
N ASN A 122 2.26 2.82 -4.71
CA ASN A 122 2.03 4.28 -4.62
C ASN A 122 3.16 5.05 -3.87
N GLY A 123 4.28 4.41 -3.55
CA GLY A 123 5.43 5.01 -2.87
C GLY A 123 5.42 4.91 -1.34
N SER A 124 4.30 4.53 -0.71
CA SER A 124 4.24 4.37 0.76
C SER A 124 5.03 3.17 1.28
N ILE A 125 5.26 2.19 0.41
CA ILE A 125 6.13 1.03 0.61
C ILE A 125 6.86 0.75 -0.70
N THR A 126 8.10 0.26 -0.65
CA THR A 126 8.78 -0.17 -1.88
C THR A 126 8.22 -1.50 -2.41
N PRO A 127 8.32 -1.79 -3.72
CA PRO A 127 7.91 -3.08 -4.27
C PRO A 127 8.61 -4.28 -3.62
N GLN A 128 9.88 -4.14 -3.22
CA GLN A 128 10.63 -5.20 -2.56
C GLN A 128 10.11 -5.47 -1.15
N GLU A 129 9.86 -4.41 -0.38
CA GLU A 129 9.29 -4.52 0.96
C GLU A 129 7.87 -5.08 0.92
N SER A 130 7.05 -4.69 -0.07
CA SER A 130 5.69 -5.21 -0.19
C SER A 130 5.67 -6.71 -0.48
N VAL A 131 6.55 -7.21 -1.35
CA VAL A 131 6.71 -8.65 -1.61
C VAL A 131 7.24 -9.37 -0.37
N SER A 132 8.21 -8.79 0.35
CA SER A 132 8.73 -9.37 1.60
C SER A 132 7.66 -9.47 2.68
N LEU A 133 6.85 -8.42 2.84
CA LEU A 133 5.74 -8.40 3.79
C LEU A 133 4.66 -9.42 3.40
N ALA A 134 4.33 -9.54 2.12
CA ALA A 134 3.40 -10.54 1.63
C ALA A 134 3.89 -11.97 1.93
N ALA A 135 5.17 -12.25 1.69
CA ALA A 135 5.76 -13.55 2.01
C ALA A 135 5.72 -13.86 3.52
N LYS A 136 5.99 -12.86 4.37
CA LYS A 136 5.87 -12.99 5.83
C LYS A 136 4.44 -13.33 6.24
N ILE A 137 3.44 -12.57 5.76
CA ILE A 137 2.03 -12.81 6.07
C ILE A 137 1.60 -14.21 5.62
N MET A 138 1.98 -14.64 4.41
CA MET A 138 1.69 -15.98 3.89
C MET A 138 2.30 -17.07 4.78
N THR A 139 3.56 -16.90 5.17
CA THR A 139 4.26 -17.86 6.05
C THR A 139 3.58 -17.97 7.40
N GLU A 140 3.20 -16.85 8.02
CA GLU A 140 2.48 -16.84 9.29
C GLU A 140 1.15 -17.61 9.22
N HIS A 141 0.40 -17.47 8.12
CA HIS A 141 -0.83 -18.24 7.91
C HIS A 141 -0.55 -19.73 7.71
N LEU A 142 0.50 -20.09 6.97
CA LEU A 142 0.87 -21.49 6.75
C LEU A 142 1.36 -22.18 8.02
N ASN A 143 2.00 -21.46 8.94
CA ASN A 143 2.49 -22.00 10.20
C ASN A 143 1.39 -22.60 11.08
N ILE A 144 0.14 -22.11 10.94
CA ILE A 144 -1.02 -22.68 11.64
C ILE A 144 -1.23 -24.15 11.22
N PHE A 145 -0.98 -24.48 9.95
CA PHE A 145 -1.12 -25.84 9.44
C PHE A 145 0.08 -26.73 9.78
N VAL A 146 1.28 -26.17 9.88
CA VAL A 146 2.48 -26.92 10.28
C VAL A 146 2.30 -27.52 11.68
N GLY A 147 1.55 -26.83 12.57
CA GLY A 147 1.25 -27.32 13.91
C GLY A 147 0.15 -28.35 14.03
N LEU A 148 -0.42 -28.85 12.92
CA LEU A 148 -1.50 -29.85 12.99
C LEU A 148 -1.00 -31.27 13.29
N THR A 149 0.27 -31.57 12.99
CA THR A 149 0.86 -32.89 13.27
C THR A 149 2.28 -32.78 13.81
N ASP A 150 2.62 -33.65 14.75
CA ASP A 150 3.97 -33.71 15.33
C ASP A 150 5.02 -34.10 14.27
N GLU A 151 4.63 -34.88 13.25
CA GLU A 151 5.52 -35.26 12.15
C GLU A 151 5.90 -34.06 11.27
N ALA A 152 4.96 -33.15 11.00
CA ALA A 152 5.22 -31.97 10.19
C ALA A 152 6.07 -30.94 10.94
N GLN A 153 5.88 -30.80 12.25
CA GLN A 153 6.69 -29.89 13.09
C GLN A 153 8.15 -30.31 13.20
N ASN A 154 8.42 -31.62 13.25
CA ASN A 154 9.76 -32.17 13.44
C ASN A 154 10.47 -32.55 12.13
N ALA A 155 9.82 -32.37 10.98
CA ALA A 155 10.41 -32.64 9.68
C ALA A 155 11.51 -31.63 9.35
N GLU A 156 12.74 -32.10 9.15
CA GLU A 156 13.81 -31.26 8.62
C GLU A 156 13.52 -30.90 7.15
N ILE A 157 13.45 -29.60 6.85
CA ILE A 157 13.32 -29.12 5.48
C ILE A 157 14.67 -29.34 4.77
N MET A 158 14.71 -30.28 3.82
CA MET A 158 15.85 -30.41 2.92
C MET A 158 15.94 -29.19 2.01
N ILE A 159 16.84 -28.26 2.34
CA ILE A 159 17.17 -27.14 1.46
C ILE A 159 18.29 -27.60 0.51
N GLU A 160 17.94 -27.83 -0.75
CA GLU A 160 18.92 -28.08 -1.81
C GLU A 160 19.72 -26.78 -2.08
N LYS A 161 20.87 -26.61 -1.41
CA LYS A 161 21.73 -25.43 -1.61
C LYS A 161 22.28 -25.40 -3.04
N LYS A 162 21.82 -24.45 -3.86
CA LYS A 162 22.46 -24.13 -5.16
C LYS A 162 23.91 -23.69 -4.93
N LYS A 163 24.87 -24.47 -5.44
CA LYS A 163 26.30 -24.07 -5.54
C LYS A 163 26.43 -22.90 -6.52
N ILE A 164 26.44 -21.67 -6.02
CA ILE A 164 26.80 -20.49 -6.82
C ILE A 164 28.30 -20.61 -7.12
N LYS A 165 28.66 -21.08 -8.32
CA LYS A 165 30.04 -21.01 -8.82
C LYS A 165 30.38 -19.54 -9.07
N LYS A 166 31.10 -18.89 -8.14
CA LYS A 166 31.76 -17.61 -8.37
C LYS A 166 32.69 -17.76 -9.59
N LYS A 167 32.39 -17.09 -10.69
CA LYS A 167 33.38 -16.85 -11.75
C LYS A 167 34.42 -15.89 -11.16
N LYS A 168 35.66 -16.37 -11.00
CA LYS A 168 36.83 -15.49 -10.85
C LYS A 168 37.05 -14.79 -12.20
N TYR A 169 37.17 -13.47 -12.16
CA TYR A 169 37.73 -12.67 -13.25
C TYR A 169 39.23 -12.90 -13.32
#